data_AF-A0A840HXY8-F1
#
_entry.id   AF-A0A840HXY8-F1
#
_cell.length_a   1.000
_cell.length_b   1.000
_cell.length_c   1.000
_cell.angle_alpha   90.00
_cell.angle_beta   90.00
_cell.angle_gamma   90.00
#
_symmetry.space_group_name_H-M   'P 1'
#
loop_
_entity.id
_entity.type
_entity.pdbx_description
1 polymer ?
#
loop_
_entity_poly.entity_id
_entity_poly.type
_entity_poly.pdbx_seq_one_letter_code
_entity_poly.pdbx_strand_id
1 'polypeptide(L)'
;MTRMIRDFVEVNDHVSLDHLIQQLTELRSTLPISESADVRMRGDDVFGRKLCISYLRPQTAEEAALDARYANALSQAPATAPWREQELGRAA
;
A
#
# COMPACT_ATOMS: atom_id res chain seq x y z
N MET A 1 10.62 -14.75 6.91
CA MET A 1 10.81 -13.76 5.84
C MET A 1 9.97 -12.55 6.18
N THR A 2 10.56 -11.37 6.28
CA THR A 2 9.80 -10.13 6.52
C THR A 2 9.06 -9.79 5.23
N ARG A 3 7.73 -9.81 5.26
CA ARG A 3 6.90 -9.46 4.10
C ARG A 3 7.06 -7.97 3.84
N MET A 4 7.39 -7.60 2.60
CA MET A 4 7.42 -6.20 2.18
C MET A 4 6.01 -5.80 1.74
N ILE A 5 5.54 -4.66 2.23
CA ILE A 5 4.25 -4.08 1.86
C ILE A 5 4.52 -2.86 0.99
N ARG A 6 3.73 -2.74 -0.08
CA ARG A 6 3.71 -1.54 -0.90
C ARG A 6 2.74 -0.54 -0.29
N ASP A 7 3.27 0.58 0.16
CA ASP A 7 2.51 1.69 0.72
C ASP A 7 2.31 2.78 -0.34
N PHE A 8 1.30 3.62 -0.16
CA PHE A 8 0.88 4.63 -1.13
C PHE A 8 0.50 5.94 -0.46
N VAL A 9 1.03 7.04 -0.97
CA VAL A 9 0.65 8.40 -0.59
C VAL A 9 0.09 9.11 -1.81
N GLU A 10 -1.11 9.67 -1.68
CA GLU A 10 -1.74 10.51 -2.69
C GLU A 10 -1.69 11.97 -2.27
N VAL A 11 -1.25 12.84 -3.17
CA VAL A 11 -1.38 14.28 -3.03
C VAL A 11 -2.36 14.79 -4.08
N ASN A 12 -3.33 15.59 -3.62
CA ASN A 12 -4.37 16.17 -4.47
C ASN A 12 -3.80 17.15 -5.50
N ASP A 13 -4.56 17.37 -6.57
CA ASP A 13 -4.21 18.27 -7.69
C ASP A 13 -3.86 19.68 -7.22
N HIS A 14 -4.59 20.14 -6.21
CA HIS A 14 -4.44 21.48 -5.68
C HIS A 14 -4.06 21.44 -4.21
N VAL A 15 -2.78 21.68 -3.93
CA VAL A 15 -2.22 21.92 -2.61
C VAL A 15 -1.25 23.10 -2.71
N SER A 16 -1.09 23.88 -1.63
CA SER A 16 -0.04 24.90 -1.61
C SER A 16 1.34 24.26 -1.74
N LEU A 17 2.26 24.91 -2.44
CA LEU A 17 3.63 24.42 -2.63
C LEU A 17 4.33 24.11 -1.30
N ASP A 18 4.20 24.98 -0.30
CA ASP A 18 4.79 24.77 1.03
C ASP A 18 4.29 23.49 1.70
N HIS A 19 2.98 23.25 1.66
CA HIS A 19 2.39 22.03 2.21
C HIS A 19 2.88 20.78 1.47
N LEU A 20 2.98 20.82 0.14
CA LEU A 20 3.52 19.71 -0.64
C LEU A 20 4.98 19.42 -0.24
N ILE A 21 5.83 20.45 -0.14
CA ILE A 21 7.23 20.31 0.26
C ILE A 21 7.33 19.70 1.65
N GLN A 22 6.52 20.18 2.59
CA GLN A 22 6.50 19.65 3.95
C GLN A 22 6.15 18.16 3.96
N GLN A 23 5.05 17.76 3.30
CA GLN A 23 4.61 16.37 3.24
C GLN A 23 5.66 15.46 2.61
N LEU A 24 6.31 15.91 1.52
CA LEU A 24 7.38 15.15 0.86
C LEU A 24 8.62 15.01 1.74
N THR A 25 8.95 16.04 2.53
CA THR A 25 10.10 16.02 3.45
C THR A 25 9.87 15.06 4.62
N GLU A 26 8.68 15.09 5.19
CA GLU A 26 8.25 14.14 6.23
C GLU A 26 8.26 12.72 5.68
N LEU A 27 7.69 12.50 4.49
CA LEU A 27 7.71 11.21 3.83
C LEU A 27 9.15 10.73 3.60
N ARG A 28 10.03 11.56 3.04
CA ARG A 28 11.45 11.21 2.83
C ARG A 28 12.16 10.81 4.12
N SER A 29 11.81 11.42 5.24
CA SER A 29 12.40 11.10 6.55
C SER A 29 11.98 9.73 7.10
N THR A 30 10.82 9.23 6.67
CA THR A 30 10.31 7.90 7.07
C THR A 30 10.75 6.78 6.13
N LEU A 31 11.17 7.12 4.91
CA LEU A 31 11.56 6.14 3.90
C LEU A 31 12.94 5.54 4.20
N PRO A 32 13.11 4.22 4.05
CA PRO A 32 14.44 3.61 4.08
C PRO A 32 15.31 4.21 2.96
N ILE A 33 16.61 4.33 3.22
CA ILE A 33 17.59 4.99 2.32
C ILE A 33 17.61 4.38 0.90
N SER A 34 17.14 3.14 0.74
CA SER A 34 17.15 2.42 -0.54
C SER A 34 16.04 2.88 -1.50
N GLU A 35 16.43 3.08 -2.76
CA GLU A 35 15.78 3.77 -3.91
C GLU A 35 14.40 3.23 -4.37
N SER A 36 13.52 2.88 -3.45
CA SER A 36 12.31 2.10 -3.75
C SER A 36 11.02 2.92 -3.86
N ALA A 37 11.11 4.25 -3.82
CA ALA A 37 9.96 5.13 -4.00
C ALA A 37 9.75 5.49 -5.49
N ASP A 38 8.65 5.03 -6.08
CA ASP A 38 8.18 5.37 -7.43
C ASP A 38 7.12 6.47 -7.32
N VAL A 39 7.28 7.51 -8.14
CA VAL A 39 6.37 8.67 -8.17
C VAL A 39 5.72 8.75 -9.56
N ARG A 40 4.38 8.84 -9.60
CA ARG A 40 3.62 8.96 -10.85
C ARG A 40 2.45 9.93 -10.70
N MET A 41 2.20 10.69 -11.75
CA MET A 41 0.93 11.39 -11.90
C MET A 41 -0.14 10.40 -12.35
N ARG A 42 -1.30 10.43 -11.70
CA ARG A 42 -2.48 9.63 -12.03
C ARG A 42 -3.68 10.56 -12.17
N GLY A 43 -4.68 10.14 -12.93
CA GLY A 43 -5.88 10.94 -13.19
C GLY A 43 -5.80 11.72 -14.50
N ASP A 44 -6.81 12.54 -14.72
CA ASP A 44 -7.05 13.29 -15.96
C ASP A 44 -7.73 14.64 -15.65
N ASP A 45 -8.05 15.41 -16.69
CA ASP A 45 -8.67 16.73 -16.54
C ASP A 45 -10.16 16.67 -16.16
N VAL A 46 -10.79 15.48 -16.15
CA VAL A 46 -12.20 15.29 -15.77
C VAL A 46 -12.33 14.97 -14.28
N PHE A 47 -11.47 14.09 -13.77
CA PHE A 47 -11.48 13.66 -12.38
C PHE A 47 -10.44 14.37 -11.51
N GLY A 48 -9.58 15.20 -12.11
CA GLY A 48 -8.44 15.83 -11.48
C GLY A 48 -7.20 14.95 -11.53
N ARG A 49 -6.03 15.59 -11.52
CA ARG A 49 -4.74 14.91 -11.50
C ARG A 49 -4.24 14.77 -10.06
N LYS A 50 -3.57 13.68 -9.74
CA LYS A 50 -3.01 13.42 -8.41
C LYS A 50 -1.58 12.94 -8.53
N LEU A 51 -0.74 13.38 -7.61
CA LEU A 51 0.60 12.84 -7.45
C LEU A 51 0.51 11.60 -6.55
N CYS A 52 0.84 10.44 -7.11
CA CYS A 52 0.89 9.17 -6.38
C CYS A 52 2.34 8.79 -6.12
N ILE A 53 2.66 8.53 -4.86
CA ILE A 53 3.98 8.07 -4.42
C ILE A 53 3.80 6.68 -3.85
N SER A 54 4.61 5.72 -4.28
CA SER A 54 4.51 4.34 -3.82
C SER A 54 5.88 3.80 -3.46
N TYR A 55 5.97 3.07 -2.35
CA TYR A 55 7.26 2.57 -1.86
C TYR A 55 7.09 1.24 -1.12
N LEU A 56 8.19 0.50 -1.00
CA LEU A 56 8.22 -0.75 -0.25
C LEU A 56 8.73 -0.50 1.16
N ARG A 57 7.98 -0.99 2.15
CA ARG A 57 8.41 -0.99 3.56
C ARG A 57 8.23 -2.36 4.19
N PRO A 58 8.98 -2.69 5.26
CA PRO A 58 8.68 -3.87 6.04
C PRO A 58 7.28 -3.76 6.66
N GLN A 59 6.59 -4.90 6.70
CA GLN A 59 5.32 -5.04 7.41
C GLN A 59 5.51 -4.74 8.91
N THR A 60 4.55 -4.02 9.50
CA THR A 60 4.50 -3.77 10.95
C THR A 60 3.99 -5.00 11.72
N ALA A 61 4.26 -5.06 13.03
CA ALA A 61 3.83 -6.18 13.88
C ALA A 61 2.29 -6.31 13.93
N GLU A 62 1.56 -5.20 13.88
CA GLU A 62 0.09 -5.19 13.86
C GLU A 62 -0.47 -5.75 12.56
N GLU A 63 0.07 -5.31 11.41
CA GLU A 63 -0.30 -5.83 10.09
C GLU A 63 0.01 -7.32 9.97
N ALA A 64 1.13 -7.78 10.54
CA ALA A 64 1.48 -9.19 10.58
C ALA A 64 0.50 -10.02 11.44
N ALA A 65 0.05 -9.47 12.57
CA ALA A 65 -0.96 -10.11 13.41
C ALA A 65 -2.33 -10.20 12.72
N LEU A 66 -2.70 -9.17 11.95
CA LEU A 66 -3.91 -9.19 11.12
C LEU A 66 -3.81 -10.21 10.00
N ASP A 67 -2.70 -10.25 9.26
CA ASP A 67 -2.45 -11.23 8.19
C ASP A 67 -2.54 -12.67 8.75
N ALA A 68 -1.96 -12.92 9.93
CA ALA A 68 -2.06 -14.21 10.62
C ALA A 68 -3.51 -14.57 11.00
N ARG A 69 -4.33 -13.60 11.43
CA ARG A 69 -5.74 -13.83 11.74
C ARG A 69 -6.54 -14.21 10.49
N TYR A 70 -6.36 -13.49 9.37
CA TYR A 70 -7.05 -13.80 8.12
C TYR A 70 -6.57 -15.11 7.49
N ALA A 71 -5.26 -15.41 7.54
CA ALA A 71 -4.72 -16.69 7.09
C ALA A 71 -5.31 -17.88 7.89
N ASN A 72 -5.50 -17.71 9.21
CA ASN A 72 -6.13 -18.72 10.05
C ASN A 72 -7.62 -18.86 9.73
N ALA A 73 -8.35 -17.76 9.52
CA ALA A 73 -9.74 -17.78 9.08
C ALA A 73 -9.91 -18.49 7.72
N LEU A 74 -8.99 -18.25 6.76
CA LEU A 74 -8.97 -18.94 5.47
C LEU A 74 -8.66 -20.43 5.62
N SER A 75 -7.83 -20.81 6.60
CA SER A 75 -7.52 -22.21 6.91
C SER A 75 -8.71 -22.93 7.56
N GLN A 76 -9.48 -22.24 8.39
CA GLN A 76 -10.65 -22.77 9.10
C GLN A 76 -11.97 -22.71 8.32
N ALA A 77 -12.01 -22.01 7.19
CA ALA A 77 -13.18 -22.00 6.33
C ALA A 77 -13.58 -23.45 5.95
N PRO A 78 -14.85 -23.74 5.66
CA PRO A 78 -15.26 -25.03 5.12
C PRO A 78 -14.81 -25.17 3.66
N ALA A 79 -14.45 -26.38 3.23
CA ALA A 79 -13.98 -26.65 1.85
C ALA A 79 -15.06 -26.34 0.79
N THR A 80 -16.32 -26.28 1.21
CA THR A 80 -17.49 -25.95 0.39
C THR A 80 -17.77 -24.46 0.24
N ALA A 81 -16.93 -23.58 0.80
CA ALA A 81 -17.10 -22.14 0.67
C ALA A 81 -16.80 -21.69 -0.78
N PRO A 82 -17.78 -21.13 -1.50
CA PRO A 82 -17.68 -20.87 -2.95
C PRO A 82 -16.65 -19.78 -3.33
N TRP A 83 -16.21 -18.97 -2.36
CA TRP A 83 -15.17 -17.94 -2.55
C TRP A 83 -13.75 -18.44 -2.25
N ARG A 84 -13.57 -19.67 -1.73
CA ARG A 84 -12.27 -20.17 -1.27
C ARG A 84 -11.30 -20.47 -2.41
N GLU A 85 -11.81 -20.96 -3.54
CA GLU A 85 -11.02 -21.27 -4.73
C GLU A 85 -10.51 -20.01 -5.44
N GLN A 86 -11.24 -18.88 -5.36
CA GLN A 86 -10.83 -17.61 -5.96
C GLN A 86 -9.64 -16.96 -5.23
N GLU A 87 -9.55 -17.11 -3.92
CA GLU A 87 -8.48 -16.52 -3.10
C GLU A 87 -7.16 -17.32 -3.21
N LEU A 88 -7.23 -18.65 -3.35
CA LEU A 88 -6.06 -19.53 -3.53
C LEU A 88 -5.38 -19.35 -4.89
N GLY A 89 -6.14 -19.07 -5.96
CA GLY A 89 -5.59 -18.82 -7.30
C GLY A 89 -4.93 -17.44 -7.47
N ARG A 90 -5.14 -16.52 -6.52
CA ARG A 90 -4.59 -15.16 -6.55
C ARG A 90 -3.27 -15.02 -5.76
N ALA A 91 -2.93 -16.04 -4.98
CA ALA A 91 -1.72 -16.13 -4.18
C ALA A 91 -0.60 -16.98 -4.83
N ALA A 92 -0.82 -17.47 -6.05
CA ALA A 92 0.13 -18.26 -6.86
C ALA A 92 0.84 -17.40 -7.90
#